data_AF-A0A7Y5H8X8-F1
#
_entry.id   AF-A0A7Y5H8X8-F1
#
_cell.length_a   1.000
_cell.length_b   1.000
_cell.length_c   1.000
_cell.angle_alpha   90.00
_cell.angle_beta   90.00
_cell.angle_gamma   90.00
#
_symmetry.space_group_name_H-M   'P 1'
#
loop_
_entity.id
_entity.type
_entity.pdbx_description
1 polymer ?
#
loop_
_entity_poly.entity_id
_entity_poly.type
_entity_poly.pdbx_seq_one_letter_code
_entity_poly.pdbx_strand_id
1 'polypeptide(L)'
;MLRAVPVLAVAALFALGLSVAAADPPDVPGGLSPADGTDVRGERIALSWRAVEGAAEYRVRWSVGAADAGTTEAQVPAERAVFLLDGPFPDNTHIFWAVQARGGAWSETADFWVGRDIVPPEAPSDLVALGAADGVELRWTASPAGDAEGYRLYLRPAGGIYGGGSSLGLVTSTTVGNLVPGLSYDFMLTAVDAAGNESVGVLATWASGARVILRGIAWPTVQAAADRAVPGDTIELAAGTFLEGVSLPPGVSLRGAGPGQTILDATGASAGVTLEASDASDGALSTISSLTIRGGAAGVWGGVARVRLENVVICRAVGPGIHLDAGRLDAARVTLYGCAQDAIVTGADGLVTDAIIAGNGGAGLRALGPGLRLSWSTLFDNVLGPTAGPVQGGEGVTGVVARFENERGDDFRVPSGDPTVDAGDPASPYALEPSPNGGRVNLGAFGNTSWAAASLASAAGSRISADSSAGSASSRADRYCVVSTAAFGSDGDGRVEELRLLRDRVLRGSGAGAAAVGTYENAAAGVARRVGRSEVLKALVRFGLPRSGE
;
A
#
# COMPACT_ATOMS: atom_id res chain seq x y z
N MET A 1 -10.25 11.90 119.51
CA MET A 1 -11.19 10.90 120.08
C MET A 1 -11.98 10.28 118.95
N LEU A 2 -11.60 9.04 118.60
CA LEU A 2 -12.43 7.85 118.41
C LEU A 2 -13.25 7.82 117.12
N ARG A 3 -12.77 7.06 116.11
CA ARG A 3 -13.13 5.64 115.77
C ARG A 3 -14.46 5.60 115.01
N ALA A 4 -14.69 4.84 113.95
CA ALA A 4 -13.95 3.89 113.14
C ALA A 4 -14.89 3.60 111.94
N VAL A 5 -14.34 3.40 110.74
CA VAL A 5 -15.06 2.70 109.66
C VAL A 5 -15.14 1.23 110.08
N PRO A 6 -16.27 0.53 109.86
CA PRO A 6 -16.24 -0.53 108.85
C PRO A 6 -17.55 -0.75 108.08
N VAL A 7 -17.41 -0.95 106.76
CA VAL A 7 -17.92 -2.13 106.04
C VAL A 7 -19.32 -2.63 106.44
N LEU A 8 -20.38 -2.10 105.81
CA LEU A 8 -21.66 -2.82 105.55
C LEU A 8 -22.67 -1.94 104.78
N ALA A 9 -22.36 -1.63 103.52
CA ALA A 9 -23.37 -1.26 102.51
C ALA A 9 -22.92 -1.55 101.06
N VAL A 10 -21.89 -2.40 100.89
CA VAL A 10 -21.61 -3.09 99.61
C VAL A 10 -22.63 -4.23 99.37
N ALA A 11 -23.59 -4.43 100.29
CA ALA A 11 -24.71 -5.37 100.18
C ALA A 11 -26.07 -4.68 99.95
N ALA A 12 -26.09 -3.42 99.50
CA ALA A 12 -27.32 -2.69 99.12
C ALA A 12 -27.34 -2.26 97.65
N LEU A 13 -26.49 -2.88 96.82
CA LEU A 13 -26.46 -2.72 95.36
C LEU A 13 -26.68 -4.05 94.60
N PHE A 14 -27.24 -5.05 95.29
CA PHE A 14 -27.53 -6.39 94.76
C PHE A 14 -29.00 -6.82 94.93
N ALA A 15 -29.93 -5.86 95.01
CA ALA A 15 -31.37 -6.16 95.12
C ALA A 15 -32.28 -5.17 94.34
N LEU A 16 -31.75 -4.53 93.31
CA LEU A 16 -32.55 -4.12 92.16
C LEU A 16 -32.10 -5.04 91.02
N GLY A 17 -32.88 -6.07 90.78
CA GLY A 17 -32.80 -6.82 89.54
C GLY A 17 -33.07 -5.87 88.39
N LEU A 18 -32.02 -5.21 87.90
CA LEU A 18 -31.89 -4.91 86.49
C LEU A 18 -31.83 -6.27 85.81
N SER A 19 -33.01 -6.85 85.60
CA SER A 19 -33.26 -7.51 84.34
C SER A 19 -32.84 -6.47 83.30
N VAL A 20 -31.68 -6.65 82.70
CA VAL A 20 -31.48 -6.14 81.34
C VAL A 20 -32.62 -6.83 80.59
N ALA A 21 -33.75 -6.13 80.44
CA ALA A 21 -34.68 -6.45 79.39
C ALA A 21 -33.78 -6.56 78.17
N ALA A 22 -33.71 -7.77 77.60
CA ALA A 22 -33.00 -7.96 76.34
C ALA A 22 -33.45 -6.80 75.45
N ALA A 23 -32.52 -5.97 75.01
CA ALA A 23 -32.85 -4.85 74.15
C ALA A 23 -33.74 -5.42 73.04
N ASP A 24 -34.90 -4.80 72.82
CA ASP A 24 -35.83 -5.28 71.81
C ASP A 24 -35.03 -5.47 70.51
N PRO A 25 -35.23 -6.61 69.80
CA PRO A 25 -34.45 -6.90 68.61
C PRO A 25 -34.57 -5.72 67.64
N PRO A 26 -33.46 -5.32 66.97
CA PRO A 26 -33.48 -4.21 66.02
C PRO A 26 -34.59 -4.38 64.97
N ASP A 27 -35.23 -3.27 64.61
CA ASP A 27 -36.26 -3.26 63.57
C ASP A 27 -35.73 -3.81 62.24
N VAL A 28 -36.64 -4.37 61.44
CA VAL A 28 -36.32 -4.88 60.11
C VAL A 28 -36.00 -3.71 59.17
N PRO A 29 -34.83 -3.70 58.49
CA PRO A 29 -34.52 -2.65 57.52
C PRO A 29 -35.53 -2.66 56.37
N GLY A 30 -36.06 -1.49 56.01
CA GLY A 30 -37.03 -1.30 54.92
C GLY A 30 -36.54 -0.31 53.86
N GLY A 31 -37.36 -0.04 52.83
CA GLY A 31 -37.00 0.90 51.76
C GLY A 31 -35.84 0.39 50.91
N LEU A 32 -35.88 -0.88 50.55
CA LEU A 32 -34.86 -1.55 49.74
C LEU A 32 -34.80 -0.94 48.33
N SER A 33 -33.60 -0.64 47.87
CA SER A 33 -33.32 -0.22 46.50
C SER A 33 -32.02 -0.87 46.02
N PRO A 34 -31.99 -1.59 44.89
CA PRO A 34 -33.08 -1.73 43.91
C PRO A 34 -34.27 -2.53 44.46
N ALA A 35 -35.48 -2.08 44.14
CA ALA A 35 -36.74 -2.69 44.58
C ALA A 35 -37.18 -3.82 43.64
N ASP A 36 -38.17 -4.62 44.07
CA ASP A 36 -38.66 -5.80 43.35
C ASP A 36 -38.95 -5.55 41.87
N GLY A 37 -38.37 -6.39 41.02
CA GLY A 37 -38.51 -6.35 39.56
C GLY A 37 -37.87 -5.15 38.88
N THR A 38 -37.06 -4.34 39.57
CA THR A 38 -36.36 -3.20 38.92
C THR A 38 -35.29 -3.69 37.95
N ASP A 39 -35.04 -2.93 36.88
CA ASP A 39 -33.96 -3.17 35.91
C ASP A 39 -32.88 -2.12 36.12
N VAL A 40 -31.69 -2.55 36.51
CA VAL A 40 -30.53 -1.71 36.80
C VAL A 40 -29.39 -2.02 35.84
N ARG A 41 -28.51 -1.05 35.62
CA ARG A 41 -27.43 -1.14 34.63
C ARG A 41 -26.07 -0.84 35.26
N GLY A 42 -25.04 -1.51 34.76
CA GLY A 42 -23.64 -1.29 35.13
C GLY A 42 -23.02 -2.42 35.95
N GLU A 43 -21.70 -2.38 36.07
CA GLU A 43 -20.89 -3.43 36.73
C GLU A 43 -20.77 -3.26 38.24
N ARG A 44 -21.36 -2.19 38.81
CA ARG A 44 -21.33 -1.89 40.24
C ARG A 44 -22.69 -1.38 40.68
N ILE A 45 -23.45 -2.22 41.36
CA ILE A 45 -24.83 -1.94 41.76
C ILE A 45 -24.88 -1.56 43.25
N ALA A 46 -25.51 -0.43 43.57
CA ALA A 46 -25.68 0.00 44.95
C ALA A 46 -26.97 -0.58 45.54
N LEU A 47 -26.82 -1.53 46.48
CA LEU A 47 -27.90 -2.04 47.32
C LEU A 47 -28.02 -1.14 48.54
N SER A 48 -29.15 -0.47 48.73
CA SER A 48 -29.38 0.52 49.78
C SER A 48 -30.68 0.27 50.52
N TRP A 49 -30.70 0.65 51.80
CA TRP A 49 -31.84 0.46 52.69
C TRP A 49 -31.99 1.66 53.62
N ARG A 50 -33.12 1.74 54.32
CA ARG A 50 -33.31 2.71 55.40
C ARG A 50 -32.54 2.25 56.64
N ALA A 51 -31.71 3.14 57.18
CA ALA A 51 -30.99 2.89 58.42
C ALA A 51 -31.96 2.63 59.58
N VAL A 52 -31.62 1.65 60.41
CA VAL A 52 -32.32 1.21 61.63
C VAL A 52 -31.62 1.84 62.84
N GLU A 53 -32.39 2.55 63.67
CA GLU A 53 -31.88 3.18 64.89
C GLU A 53 -31.40 2.13 65.88
N GLY A 54 -30.21 2.31 66.47
CA GLY A 54 -29.61 1.35 67.40
C GLY A 54 -28.98 0.10 66.75
N ALA A 55 -28.96 0.00 65.42
CA ALA A 55 -28.25 -1.09 64.74
C ALA A 55 -26.72 -0.97 64.94
N ALA A 56 -26.07 -2.07 65.36
CA ALA A 56 -24.61 -2.12 65.52
C ALA A 56 -23.89 -2.53 64.22
N GLU A 57 -24.57 -3.24 63.32
CA GLU A 57 -24.03 -3.76 62.06
C GLU A 57 -25.20 -4.22 61.16
N TYR A 58 -25.01 -4.20 59.84
CA TYR A 58 -25.89 -4.84 58.87
C TYR A 58 -25.25 -6.07 58.23
N ARG A 59 -26.07 -7.04 57.85
CA ARG A 59 -25.70 -8.16 56.97
C ARG A 59 -26.52 -8.08 55.71
N VAL A 60 -25.87 -8.14 54.57
CA VAL A 60 -26.52 -8.17 53.25
C VAL A 60 -26.28 -9.55 52.66
N ARG A 61 -27.34 -10.20 52.17
CA ARG A 61 -27.26 -11.47 51.45
C ARG A 61 -27.77 -11.31 50.03
N TRP A 62 -27.17 -12.02 49.08
CA TRP A 62 -27.65 -12.05 47.70
C TRP A 62 -27.44 -13.41 47.03
N SER A 63 -28.27 -13.71 46.03
CA SER A 63 -28.17 -14.88 45.17
C SER A 63 -28.44 -14.50 43.71
N VAL A 64 -27.95 -15.31 42.78
CA VAL A 64 -28.08 -15.10 41.34
C VAL A 64 -28.95 -16.20 40.72
N GLY A 65 -29.91 -15.82 39.86
CA GLY A 65 -30.75 -16.71 39.07
C GLY A 65 -31.99 -17.25 39.78
N ALA A 66 -31.91 -17.51 41.09
CA ALA A 66 -33.06 -17.92 41.91
C ALA A 66 -32.91 -17.46 43.36
N ALA A 67 -34.05 -17.29 44.05
CA ALA A 67 -34.07 -17.00 45.48
C ALA A 67 -33.39 -18.13 46.27
N ASP A 68 -32.48 -17.76 47.17
CA ASP A 68 -31.73 -18.65 48.08
C ASP A 68 -30.80 -19.70 47.41
N ALA A 69 -30.56 -19.61 46.10
CA ALA A 69 -29.60 -20.46 45.39
C ALA A 69 -28.16 -19.93 45.55
N GLY A 70 -27.31 -20.62 46.31
CA GLY A 70 -25.89 -20.26 46.44
C GLY A 70 -25.66 -18.90 47.10
N THR A 71 -26.43 -18.59 48.15
CA THR A 71 -26.44 -17.29 48.83
C THR A 71 -25.06 -16.87 49.32
N THR A 72 -24.64 -15.67 48.93
CA THR A 72 -23.43 -15.00 49.42
C THR A 72 -23.84 -13.92 50.42
N GLU A 73 -22.99 -13.65 51.41
CA GLU A 73 -23.26 -12.67 52.45
C GLU A 73 -22.07 -11.74 52.70
N ALA A 74 -22.34 -10.48 53.03
CA ALA A 74 -21.35 -9.49 53.42
C ALA A 74 -21.81 -8.72 54.68
N GLN A 75 -20.84 -8.29 55.48
CA GLN A 75 -21.07 -7.41 56.63
C GLN A 75 -20.87 -5.95 56.22
N VAL A 76 -21.75 -5.08 56.71
CA VAL A 76 -21.72 -3.64 56.43
C VAL A 76 -21.77 -2.89 57.76
N PRO A 77 -20.82 -1.96 58.04
CA PRO A 77 -20.83 -1.17 59.26
C PRO A 77 -22.14 -0.38 59.45
N ALA A 78 -22.60 -0.20 60.69
CA ALA A 78 -23.85 0.50 61.00
C ALA A 78 -23.97 1.91 60.41
N GLU A 79 -22.85 2.60 60.18
CA GLU A 79 -22.83 3.95 59.60
C GLU A 79 -23.11 3.98 58.08
N ARG A 80 -23.25 2.81 57.45
CA ARG A 80 -23.52 2.69 56.02
C ARG A 80 -24.79 1.89 55.79
N ALA A 81 -25.79 2.55 55.22
CA ALA A 81 -27.02 1.91 54.74
C ALA A 81 -26.96 1.60 53.23
N VAL A 82 -25.75 1.26 52.74
CA VAL A 82 -25.48 0.94 51.34
C VAL A 82 -24.35 -0.09 51.22
N PHE A 83 -24.50 -1.02 50.28
CA PHE A 83 -23.51 -2.01 49.86
C PHE A 83 -23.32 -1.92 48.34
N LEU A 84 -22.08 -2.01 47.87
CA LEU A 84 -21.77 -2.01 46.44
C LEU A 84 -21.50 -3.44 46.00
N LEU A 85 -22.37 -3.96 45.15
CA LEU A 85 -22.22 -5.27 44.55
C LEU A 85 -21.44 -5.12 43.23
N ASP A 86 -20.21 -5.63 43.22
CA ASP A 86 -19.34 -5.65 42.05
C ASP A 86 -19.63 -6.87 41.16
N GLY A 87 -19.62 -6.65 39.84
CA GLY A 87 -19.73 -7.68 38.81
C GLY A 87 -18.44 -8.48 38.59
N PRO A 88 -18.33 -9.24 37.48
CA PRO A 88 -19.17 -9.17 36.28
C PRO A 88 -20.52 -9.89 36.43
N PHE A 89 -21.57 -9.27 35.90
CA PHE A 89 -22.90 -9.88 35.78
C PHE A 89 -23.14 -10.23 34.30
N PRO A 90 -23.43 -11.51 33.96
CA PRO A 90 -23.89 -11.86 32.63
C PRO A 90 -25.14 -11.07 32.19
N ASP A 91 -25.40 -10.99 30.89
CA ASP A 91 -26.61 -10.35 30.37
C ASP A 91 -27.88 -10.95 30.99
N ASN A 92 -28.80 -10.08 31.42
CA ASN A 92 -30.07 -10.45 32.07
C ASN A 92 -29.87 -11.27 33.36
N THR A 93 -28.92 -10.88 34.20
CA THR A 93 -28.72 -11.51 35.51
C THR A 93 -29.83 -11.12 36.47
N HIS A 94 -30.60 -12.09 36.95
CA HIS A 94 -31.60 -11.89 38.01
C HIS A 94 -30.95 -12.02 39.39
N ILE A 95 -31.02 -10.99 40.21
CA ILE A 95 -30.41 -10.94 41.54
C ILE A 95 -31.50 -10.85 42.59
N PHE A 96 -31.41 -11.69 43.60
CA PHE A 96 -32.26 -11.66 44.80
C PHE A 96 -31.40 -11.22 45.97
N TRP A 97 -31.90 -10.34 46.84
CA TRP A 97 -31.15 -9.84 47.97
C TRP A 97 -32.02 -9.49 49.17
N ALA A 98 -31.44 -9.54 50.37
CA ALA A 98 -32.08 -9.12 51.60
C ALA A 98 -31.06 -8.54 52.56
N VAL A 99 -31.52 -7.77 53.55
CA VAL A 99 -30.66 -7.14 54.55
C VAL A 99 -31.24 -7.31 55.95
N GLN A 100 -30.38 -7.42 56.95
CA GLN A 100 -30.75 -7.58 58.36
C GLN A 100 -29.85 -6.70 59.23
N ALA A 101 -30.44 -6.00 60.20
CA ALA A 101 -29.68 -5.44 61.31
C ALA A 101 -29.29 -6.57 62.28
N ARG A 102 -28.03 -6.65 62.70
CA ARG A 102 -27.52 -7.78 63.48
C ARG A 102 -28.33 -8.01 64.76
N GLY A 103 -28.92 -9.21 64.90
CA GLY A 103 -29.79 -9.58 66.02
C GLY A 103 -31.28 -9.30 65.81
N GLY A 104 -31.65 -8.60 64.73
CA GLY A 104 -33.03 -8.39 64.28
C GLY A 104 -33.51 -9.51 63.35
N ALA A 105 -34.61 -9.31 62.60
CA ALA A 105 -35.05 -10.21 61.53
C ALA A 105 -34.58 -9.73 60.13
N TRP A 106 -34.49 -10.65 59.17
CA TRP A 106 -34.21 -10.31 57.77
C TRP A 106 -35.37 -9.52 57.16
N SER A 107 -35.05 -8.60 56.24
CA SER A 107 -36.03 -7.99 55.36
C SER A 107 -36.71 -9.04 54.48
N GLU A 108 -37.82 -8.64 53.86
CA GLU A 108 -38.31 -9.36 52.68
C GLU A 108 -37.21 -9.43 51.62
N THR A 109 -37.20 -10.53 50.85
CA THR A 109 -36.25 -10.70 49.75
C THR A 109 -36.70 -9.81 48.61
N ALA A 110 -35.89 -8.82 48.28
CA ALA A 110 -36.07 -8.02 47.07
C ALA A 110 -35.36 -8.65 45.88
N ASP A 111 -35.83 -8.36 44.68
CA ASP A 111 -35.23 -8.86 43.44
C ASP A 111 -35.09 -7.78 42.36
N PHE A 112 -34.06 -7.89 41.51
CA PHE A 112 -33.87 -6.97 40.39
C PHE A 112 -33.09 -7.66 39.26
N TRP A 113 -33.22 -7.12 38.05
CA TRP A 113 -32.50 -7.58 36.87
C TRP A 113 -31.33 -6.64 36.58
N VAL A 114 -30.19 -7.22 36.21
CA VAL A 114 -29.09 -6.52 35.53
C VAL A 114 -29.28 -6.71 34.03
N GLY A 115 -29.84 -5.71 33.36
CA GLY A 115 -30.10 -5.75 31.92
C GLY A 115 -28.81 -5.71 31.08
N ARG A 116 -28.88 -6.28 29.87
CA ARG A 116 -27.82 -6.20 28.84
C ARG A 116 -27.47 -4.73 28.53
N ASP A 117 -26.19 -4.43 28.36
CA ASP A 117 -25.78 -3.14 27.82
C ASP A 117 -26.21 -3.01 26.36
N ILE A 118 -26.93 -1.94 26.06
CA ILE A 118 -27.49 -1.63 24.74
C ILE A 118 -27.03 -0.26 24.24
N VAL A 119 -26.18 0.44 25.00
CA VAL A 119 -25.72 1.77 24.65
C VAL A 119 -24.43 1.62 23.85
N PRO A 120 -24.42 1.94 22.56
CA PRO A 120 -23.20 1.84 21.79
C PRO A 120 -22.17 2.89 22.20
N PRO A 121 -20.86 2.62 21.97
CA PRO A 121 -19.82 3.60 22.16
C PRO A 121 -19.97 4.78 21.19
N GLU A 122 -19.31 5.89 21.49
CA GLU A 122 -19.21 7.01 20.55
C GLU A 122 -18.42 6.59 19.30
N ALA A 123 -18.75 7.15 18.15
CA ALA A 123 -18.10 6.78 16.89
C ALA A 123 -16.64 7.28 16.84
N PRO A 124 -15.75 6.57 16.10
CA PRO A 124 -14.47 7.15 15.71
C PRO A 124 -14.69 8.36 14.79
N SER A 125 -13.63 9.13 14.53
CA SER A 125 -13.69 10.31 13.66
C SER A 125 -12.54 10.35 12.65
N ASP A 126 -12.58 11.29 11.70
CA ASP A 126 -11.52 11.54 10.73
C ASP A 126 -11.05 10.30 9.94
N LEU A 127 -11.99 9.41 9.59
CA LEU A 127 -11.67 8.28 8.74
C LEU A 127 -11.22 8.79 7.35
N VAL A 128 -10.00 8.43 6.97
CA VAL A 128 -9.42 8.73 5.66
C VAL A 128 -8.93 7.47 5.00
N ALA A 129 -9.08 7.42 3.68
CA ALA A 129 -8.61 6.31 2.84
C ALA A 129 -7.51 6.79 1.89
N LEU A 130 -6.32 6.26 2.06
CA LEU A 130 -5.09 6.67 1.36
C LEU A 130 -4.59 5.53 0.48
N GLY A 131 -4.08 5.84 -0.72
CA GLY A 131 -3.44 4.83 -1.55
C GLY A 131 -2.14 4.33 -0.92
N ALA A 132 -1.93 3.01 -0.93
CA ALA A 132 -0.73 2.34 -0.45
C ALA A 132 -0.19 1.35 -1.51
N ALA A 133 1.06 0.87 -1.35
CA ALA A 133 1.70 -0.03 -2.31
C ALA A 133 0.91 -1.34 -2.53
N ASP A 134 0.30 -1.87 -1.46
CA ASP A 134 -0.40 -3.16 -1.45
C ASP A 134 -1.91 -3.04 -1.20
N GLY A 135 -2.50 -1.85 -1.43
CA GLY A 135 -3.94 -1.62 -1.26
C GLY A 135 -4.31 -0.21 -0.82
N VAL A 136 -5.26 -0.11 0.11
CA VAL A 136 -5.74 1.15 0.68
C VAL A 136 -5.46 1.17 2.17
N GLU A 137 -4.66 2.13 2.61
CA GLU A 137 -4.45 2.40 4.03
C GLU A 137 -5.59 3.26 4.56
N LEU A 138 -6.29 2.74 5.56
CA LEU A 138 -7.30 3.47 6.32
C LEU A 138 -6.67 3.99 7.60
N ARG A 139 -6.92 5.26 7.92
CA ARG A 139 -6.52 5.89 9.19
C ARG A 139 -7.70 6.65 9.78
N TRP A 140 -7.81 6.66 11.09
CA TRP A 140 -8.88 7.36 11.80
C TRP A 140 -8.42 7.84 13.18
N THR A 141 -9.17 8.77 13.74
CA THR A 141 -9.11 9.17 15.15
C THR A 141 -9.95 8.19 15.98
N ALA A 142 -9.38 7.66 17.06
CA ALA A 142 -10.04 6.70 17.94
C ALA A 142 -11.35 7.24 18.53
N SER A 143 -12.27 6.34 18.89
CA SER A 143 -13.44 6.71 19.69
C SER A 143 -13.02 7.38 21.00
N PRO A 144 -13.67 8.48 21.42
CA PRO A 144 -13.41 9.09 22.72
C PRO A 144 -14.05 8.30 23.89
N ALA A 145 -14.90 7.31 23.60
CA ALA A 145 -15.57 6.50 24.60
C ALA A 145 -14.60 5.49 25.23
N GLY A 146 -14.58 5.42 26.56
CA GLY A 146 -13.64 4.58 27.32
C GLY A 146 -13.98 3.09 27.34
N ASP A 147 -15.16 2.74 26.84
CA ASP A 147 -15.75 1.39 26.76
C ASP A 147 -15.60 0.74 25.36
N ALA A 148 -15.01 1.44 24.39
CA ALA A 148 -14.72 0.86 23.08
C ALA A 148 -13.61 -0.20 23.18
N GLU A 149 -13.90 -1.44 22.79
CA GLU A 149 -12.95 -2.55 22.76
C GLU A 149 -12.32 -2.79 21.38
N GLY A 150 -12.93 -2.26 20.32
CA GLY A 150 -12.42 -2.38 18.97
C GLY A 150 -13.25 -1.65 17.93
N TYR A 151 -13.00 -1.98 16.66
CA TYR A 151 -13.71 -1.39 15.53
C TYR A 151 -14.24 -2.46 14.58
N ARG A 152 -15.29 -2.14 13.84
CA ARG A 152 -15.77 -2.99 12.74
C ARG A 152 -15.73 -2.23 11.43
N LEU A 153 -15.05 -2.81 10.45
CA LEU A 153 -14.83 -2.23 9.13
C LEU A 153 -15.72 -2.91 8.09
N TYR A 154 -16.49 -2.11 7.39
CA TYR A 154 -17.31 -2.51 6.25
C TYR A 154 -16.75 -1.86 4.99
N LEU A 155 -16.79 -2.59 3.87
CA LEU A 155 -16.42 -2.04 2.57
C LEU A 155 -17.41 -2.46 1.48
N ARG A 156 -17.45 -1.67 0.41
CA ARG A 156 -18.18 -1.98 -0.82
C ARG A 156 -17.53 -1.31 -2.02
N PRO A 157 -17.74 -1.83 -3.24
CA PRO A 157 -17.60 -1.01 -4.44
C PRO A 157 -18.52 0.22 -4.33
N ALA A 158 -18.04 1.39 -4.78
CA ALA A 158 -18.80 2.63 -4.72
C ALA A 158 -20.18 2.48 -5.39
N GLY A 159 -21.24 2.84 -4.66
CA GLY A 159 -22.64 2.67 -5.10
C GLY A 159 -23.23 1.26 -4.92
N GLY A 160 -22.45 0.30 -4.40
CA GLY A 160 -22.91 -1.05 -4.06
C GLY A 160 -23.56 -1.18 -2.69
N ILE A 161 -23.72 -2.42 -2.23
CA ILE A 161 -24.17 -2.76 -0.88
C ILE A 161 -22.95 -3.17 -0.04
N TYR A 162 -22.92 -2.75 1.23
CA TYR A 162 -21.86 -3.18 2.17
C TYR A 162 -21.88 -4.70 2.37
N GLY A 163 -20.69 -5.30 2.28
CA GLY A 163 -20.48 -6.71 2.64
C GLY A 163 -20.51 -6.93 4.16
N GLY A 164 -20.15 -8.14 4.58
CA GLY A 164 -19.96 -8.45 6.01
C GLY A 164 -18.83 -7.62 6.63
N GLY A 165 -19.05 -7.12 7.84
CA GLY A 165 -18.06 -6.33 8.57
C GLY A 165 -16.91 -7.20 9.12
N SER A 166 -15.69 -6.67 9.07
CA SER A 166 -14.50 -7.29 9.66
C SER A 166 -14.16 -6.65 11.00
N SER A 167 -13.96 -7.46 12.04
CA SER A 167 -13.55 -6.96 13.35
C SER A 167 -12.07 -6.60 13.36
N LEU A 168 -11.78 -5.42 13.92
CA LEU A 168 -10.45 -4.89 14.18
C LEU A 168 -10.31 -4.71 15.70
N GLY A 169 -9.11 -4.93 16.23
CA GLY A 169 -8.83 -4.60 17.63
C GLY A 169 -8.82 -3.08 17.87
N LEU A 170 -8.38 -2.67 19.05
CA LEU A 170 -8.23 -1.26 19.41
C LEU A 170 -7.02 -0.62 18.70
N VAL A 171 -7.19 -0.34 17.41
CA VAL A 171 -6.18 0.27 16.51
C VAL A 171 -6.74 1.53 15.86
N THR A 172 -5.87 2.36 15.28
CA THR A 172 -6.25 3.60 14.58
C THR A 172 -5.89 3.60 13.10
N SER A 173 -5.45 2.45 12.58
CA SER A 173 -5.12 2.26 11.18
C SER A 173 -5.19 0.80 10.77
N THR A 174 -5.52 0.54 9.51
CA THR A 174 -5.44 -0.79 8.89
C THR A 174 -5.18 -0.67 7.39
N THR A 175 -4.66 -1.72 6.74
CA THR A 175 -4.52 -1.76 5.28
C THR A 175 -5.49 -2.78 4.70
N VAL A 176 -6.29 -2.34 3.74
CA VAL A 176 -7.22 -3.17 2.99
C VAL A 176 -6.59 -3.55 1.65
N GLY A 177 -6.22 -4.82 1.51
CA GLY A 177 -5.73 -5.41 0.25
C GLY A 177 -6.83 -6.09 -0.55
N ASN A 178 -6.44 -6.82 -1.61
CA ASN A 178 -7.34 -7.61 -2.47
C ASN A 178 -8.50 -6.80 -3.08
N LEU A 179 -8.34 -5.49 -3.22
CA LEU A 179 -9.29 -4.64 -3.93
C LEU A 179 -9.13 -4.85 -5.44
N VAL A 180 -10.25 -4.83 -6.16
CA VAL A 180 -10.24 -4.91 -7.62
C VAL A 180 -9.63 -3.60 -8.14
N PRO A 181 -8.50 -3.67 -8.87
CA PRO A 181 -7.88 -2.47 -9.40
C PRO A 181 -8.84 -1.71 -10.33
N GLY A 182 -8.84 -0.38 -10.30
CA GLY A 182 -9.70 0.44 -11.14
C GLY A 182 -11.10 0.72 -10.56
N LEU A 183 -11.52 0.05 -9.48
CA LEU A 183 -12.77 0.34 -8.79
C LEU A 183 -12.58 1.34 -7.64
N SER A 184 -13.54 2.26 -7.50
CA SER A 184 -13.68 3.07 -6.29
C SER A 184 -14.38 2.28 -5.20
N TYR A 185 -13.99 2.50 -3.95
CA TYR A 185 -14.54 1.81 -2.78
C TYR A 185 -15.04 2.80 -1.74
N ASP A 186 -16.17 2.47 -1.11
CA ASP A 186 -16.63 3.14 0.11
C ASP A 186 -16.32 2.26 1.32
N PHE A 187 -15.83 2.88 2.38
CA PHE A 187 -15.53 2.28 3.67
C PHE A 187 -16.43 2.88 4.74
N MET A 188 -16.92 2.03 5.65
CA MET A 188 -17.63 2.44 6.85
C MET A 188 -16.97 1.80 8.07
N LEU A 189 -16.69 2.60 9.09
CA LEU A 189 -16.07 2.15 10.33
C LEU A 189 -16.96 2.49 11.53
N THR A 190 -17.23 1.50 12.38
CA THR A 190 -17.94 1.64 13.67
C THR A 190 -17.01 1.28 14.83
N ALA A 191 -17.23 1.87 16.01
CA ALA A 191 -16.65 1.39 17.26
C ALA A 191 -17.56 0.32 17.88
N VAL A 192 -16.96 -0.66 18.57
CA VAL A 192 -17.67 -1.78 19.22
C VAL A 192 -17.22 -1.90 20.67
N ASP A 193 -18.16 -2.08 21.59
CA ASP A 193 -17.89 -2.32 23.01
C ASP A 193 -17.82 -3.83 23.36
N ALA A 194 -17.59 -4.14 24.64
CA ALA A 194 -17.54 -5.50 25.17
C ALA A 194 -18.89 -6.25 25.06
N ALA A 195 -20.01 -5.51 25.08
CA ALA A 195 -21.36 -6.05 24.96
C ALA A 195 -21.77 -6.30 23.49
N GLY A 196 -20.93 -5.89 22.53
CA GLY A 196 -21.14 -6.02 21.10
C GLY A 196 -22.03 -4.93 20.48
N ASN A 197 -22.27 -3.81 21.17
CA ASN A 197 -23.00 -2.69 20.60
C ASN A 197 -22.10 -1.89 19.64
N GLU A 198 -22.66 -1.44 18.52
CA GLU A 198 -21.93 -0.72 17.48
C GLU A 198 -22.35 0.74 17.38
N SER A 199 -21.38 1.64 17.33
CA SER A 199 -21.60 3.07 17.14
C SER A 199 -22.26 3.39 15.80
N VAL A 200 -22.65 4.66 15.61
CA VAL A 200 -22.86 5.17 14.24
C VAL A 200 -21.57 5.04 13.42
N GLY A 201 -21.68 4.71 12.14
CA GLY A 201 -20.53 4.54 11.26
C GLY A 201 -20.02 5.86 10.69
N VAL A 202 -18.69 5.99 10.58
CA VAL A 202 -18.04 7.04 9.80
C VAL A 202 -17.59 6.52 8.44
N LEU A 203 -17.66 7.39 7.42
CA LEU A 203 -17.47 7.00 6.03
C LEU A 203 -16.19 7.60 5.45
N ALA A 204 -15.54 6.84 4.57
CA ALA A 204 -14.49 7.34 3.68
C ALA A 204 -14.64 6.70 2.30
N THR A 205 -14.42 7.48 1.25
CA THR A 205 -14.39 6.97 -0.13
C THR A 205 -12.96 7.02 -0.64
N TRP A 206 -12.50 5.91 -1.19
CA TRP A 206 -11.28 5.85 -1.98
C TRP A 206 -11.63 5.75 -3.46
N ALA A 207 -11.23 6.74 -4.23
CA ALA A 207 -11.34 6.70 -5.68
C ALA A 207 -10.04 6.12 -6.27
N SER A 208 -10.07 4.85 -6.68
CA SER A 208 -9.01 4.38 -7.58
C SER A 208 -9.23 5.05 -8.94
N GLY A 209 -8.20 5.68 -9.49
CA GLY A 209 -8.28 6.20 -10.86
C GLY A 209 -8.66 5.08 -11.83
N ALA A 210 -9.53 5.37 -12.80
CA ALA A 210 -9.91 4.39 -13.82
C ALA A 210 -8.65 3.90 -14.56
N ARG A 211 -8.35 2.60 -14.45
CA ARG A 211 -7.13 2.00 -15.02
C ARG A 211 -7.34 1.36 -16.39
N VAL A 212 -8.59 1.01 -16.72
CA VAL A 212 -9.00 0.46 -18.01
C VAL A 212 -10.15 1.30 -18.53
N ILE A 213 -10.00 1.88 -19.71
CA ILE A 213 -11.00 2.75 -20.33
C ILE A 213 -11.32 2.25 -21.73
N LEU A 214 -12.60 2.07 -22.02
CA LEU A 214 -13.10 1.83 -23.37
C LEU A 214 -14.20 2.84 -23.64
N ARG A 215 -14.05 3.66 -24.69
CA ARG A 215 -15.00 4.70 -25.08
C ARG A 215 -15.34 5.70 -23.96
N GLY A 216 -14.36 6.01 -23.10
CA GLY A 216 -14.54 6.89 -21.95
C GLY A 216 -15.25 6.24 -20.74
N ILE A 217 -15.59 4.96 -20.83
CA ILE A 217 -16.20 4.19 -19.73
C ILE A 217 -15.10 3.38 -19.03
N ALA A 218 -15.08 3.44 -17.70
CA ALA A 218 -14.15 2.66 -16.88
C ALA A 218 -14.60 1.20 -16.75
N TRP A 219 -13.65 0.27 -16.82
CA TRP A 219 -13.89 -1.17 -16.72
C TRP A 219 -13.06 -1.78 -15.58
N PRO A 220 -13.57 -2.84 -14.92
CA PRO A 220 -12.89 -3.48 -13.80
C PRO A 220 -11.67 -4.31 -14.24
N THR A 221 -11.66 -4.86 -15.45
CA THR A 221 -10.58 -5.67 -16.01
C THR A 221 -10.39 -5.36 -17.50
N VAL A 222 -9.23 -5.73 -18.05
CA VAL A 222 -8.96 -5.59 -19.48
C VAL A 222 -9.91 -6.51 -20.28
N GLN A 223 -10.13 -7.73 -19.81
CA GLN A 223 -11.06 -8.66 -20.45
C GLN A 223 -12.50 -8.14 -20.46
N ALA A 224 -12.99 -7.55 -19.36
CA ALA A 224 -14.36 -7.02 -19.31
C ALA A 224 -14.59 -5.89 -20.32
N ALA A 225 -13.55 -5.07 -20.58
CA ALA A 225 -13.58 -4.09 -21.66
C ALA A 225 -13.57 -4.80 -23.03
N ALA A 226 -12.70 -5.78 -23.23
CA ALA A 226 -12.58 -6.52 -24.48
C ALA A 226 -13.90 -7.23 -24.88
N ASP A 227 -14.60 -7.83 -23.92
CA ASP A 227 -15.90 -8.50 -24.13
C ASP A 227 -17.00 -7.55 -24.67
N ARG A 228 -16.79 -6.24 -24.53
CA ARG A 228 -17.74 -5.18 -24.95
C ARG A 228 -17.21 -4.32 -26.09
N ALA A 229 -15.95 -4.50 -26.45
CA ALA A 229 -15.33 -3.80 -27.56
C ALA A 229 -15.82 -4.38 -28.89
N VAL A 230 -15.86 -3.53 -29.91
CA VAL A 230 -16.19 -3.91 -31.28
C VAL A 230 -15.06 -3.44 -32.23
N PRO A 231 -14.99 -3.95 -33.46
CA PRO A 231 -13.89 -3.61 -34.37
C PRO A 231 -13.70 -2.09 -34.53
N GLY A 232 -12.45 -1.63 -34.40
CA GLY A 232 -12.08 -0.21 -34.40
C GLY A 232 -11.99 0.44 -33.02
N ASP A 233 -12.48 -0.20 -31.97
CA ASP A 233 -12.30 0.29 -30.60
C ASP A 233 -10.84 0.19 -30.14
N THR A 234 -10.45 1.12 -29.27
CA THR A 234 -9.19 1.05 -28.53
C THR A 234 -9.49 1.00 -27.04
N ILE A 235 -8.94 -0.01 -26.37
CA ILE A 235 -8.93 -0.13 -24.92
C ILE A 235 -7.68 0.58 -24.42
N GLU A 236 -7.87 1.65 -23.66
CA GLU A 236 -6.82 2.48 -23.08
C GLU A 236 -6.51 2.00 -21.66
N LEU A 237 -5.25 1.70 -21.40
CA LEU A 237 -4.72 1.22 -20.13
C LEU A 237 -3.85 2.30 -19.48
N ALA A 238 -4.16 2.64 -18.24
CA ALA A 238 -3.32 3.51 -17.43
C ALA A 238 -2.02 2.79 -17.01
N ALA A 239 -1.12 3.53 -16.36
CA ALA A 239 0.05 2.96 -15.73
C ALA A 239 -0.32 1.95 -14.62
N GLY A 240 0.58 0.98 -14.39
CA GLY A 240 0.50 -0.07 -13.41
C GLY A 240 0.40 -1.46 -14.02
N THR A 241 0.29 -2.47 -13.14
CA THR A 241 0.23 -3.89 -13.52
C THR A 241 -1.22 -4.40 -13.59
N PHE A 242 -1.51 -5.21 -14.59
CA PHE A 242 -2.78 -5.89 -14.84
C PHE A 242 -2.49 -7.39 -14.85
N LEU A 243 -3.00 -8.13 -13.86
CA LEU A 243 -2.70 -9.54 -13.64
C LEU A 243 -3.69 -10.45 -14.40
N GLU A 244 -3.67 -10.37 -15.72
CA GLU A 244 -4.54 -11.16 -16.60
C GLU A 244 -3.90 -11.34 -17.98
N GLY A 245 -4.30 -12.39 -18.69
CA GLY A 245 -4.20 -12.45 -20.15
C GLY A 245 -5.52 -11.98 -20.76
N VAL A 246 -5.48 -11.38 -21.95
CA VAL A 246 -6.68 -10.85 -22.62
C VAL A 246 -6.91 -11.50 -23.98
N SER A 247 -8.17 -11.79 -24.29
CA SER A 247 -8.63 -12.14 -25.63
C SER A 247 -9.30 -10.92 -26.27
N LEU A 248 -8.75 -10.45 -27.38
CA LEU A 248 -9.24 -9.29 -28.12
C LEU A 248 -10.07 -9.75 -29.32
N PRO A 249 -11.30 -9.22 -29.49
CA PRO A 249 -12.05 -9.40 -30.72
C PRO A 249 -11.29 -8.84 -31.95
N PRO A 250 -11.57 -9.33 -33.16
CA PRO A 250 -10.87 -8.88 -34.36
C PRO A 250 -11.01 -7.36 -34.56
N GLY A 251 -9.90 -6.67 -34.81
CA GLY A 251 -9.88 -5.23 -35.03
C GLY A 251 -9.98 -4.35 -33.78
N VAL A 252 -10.03 -4.94 -32.59
CA VAL A 252 -9.92 -4.20 -31.32
C VAL A 252 -8.44 -3.96 -31.02
N SER A 253 -8.11 -2.75 -30.59
CA SER A 253 -6.75 -2.32 -30.26
C SER A 253 -6.57 -2.14 -28.75
N LEU A 254 -5.33 -2.31 -28.30
CA LEU A 254 -4.90 -2.11 -26.91
C LEU A 254 -3.78 -1.07 -26.86
N ARG A 255 -3.91 -0.10 -25.97
CA ARG A 255 -2.92 0.97 -25.79
C ARG A 255 -2.63 1.19 -24.33
N GLY A 256 -1.35 1.16 -23.96
CA GLY A 256 -0.90 1.51 -22.62
C GLY A 256 -0.37 2.94 -22.52
N ALA A 257 -0.06 3.33 -21.29
CA ALA A 257 0.53 4.62 -20.96
C ALA A 257 2.03 4.71 -21.33
N GLY A 258 2.68 3.59 -21.64
CA GLY A 258 4.10 3.51 -21.99
C GLY A 258 4.66 2.10 -21.75
N PRO A 259 5.69 1.67 -22.49
CA PRO A 259 6.27 0.33 -22.39
C PRO A 259 6.72 -0.02 -20.96
N GLY A 260 7.36 0.90 -20.25
CA GLY A 260 7.74 0.72 -18.84
C GLY A 260 6.71 1.20 -17.81
N GLN A 261 5.48 1.53 -18.24
CA GLN A 261 4.45 2.11 -17.37
C GLN A 261 3.24 1.20 -17.22
N THR A 262 2.79 0.57 -18.31
CA THR A 262 1.66 -0.36 -18.33
C THR A 262 2.19 -1.77 -18.49
N ILE A 263 1.91 -2.66 -17.53
CA ILE A 263 2.35 -4.06 -17.54
C ILE A 263 1.12 -4.97 -17.56
N LEU A 264 0.91 -5.71 -18.64
CA LEU A 264 -0.01 -6.83 -18.70
C LEU A 264 0.75 -8.11 -18.33
N ASP A 265 0.58 -8.56 -17.10
CA ASP A 265 1.24 -9.77 -16.58
C ASP A 265 0.29 -10.96 -16.68
N ALA A 266 0.55 -11.79 -17.66
CA ALA A 266 -0.21 -12.98 -18.01
C ALA A 266 0.48 -14.26 -17.53
N THR A 267 1.28 -14.19 -16.47
CA THR A 267 1.90 -15.36 -15.84
C THR A 267 0.81 -16.39 -15.49
N GLY A 268 0.91 -17.59 -16.08
CA GLY A 268 -0.06 -18.67 -15.91
C GLY A 268 -1.24 -18.67 -16.90
N ALA A 269 -1.38 -17.66 -17.74
CA ALA A 269 -2.41 -17.61 -18.79
C ALA A 269 -1.95 -18.33 -20.09
N SER A 270 -2.90 -18.63 -20.98
CA SER A 270 -2.62 -19.22 -22.30
C SER A 270 -1.85 -18.27 -23.22
N ALA A 271 -2.10 -16.97 -23.14
CA ALA A 271 -1.28 -15.94 -23.77
C ALA A 271 -1.41 -14.62 -23.01
N GLY A 272 -0.46 -13.71 -23.23
CA GLY A 272 -0.60 -12.31 -22.84
C GLY A 272 -1.75 -11.63 -23.57
N VAL A 273 -1.70 -11.66 -24.89
CA VAL A 273 -2.79 -11.22 -25.76
C VAL A 273 -3.12 -12.31 -26.76
N THR A 274 -4.37 -12.76 -26.76
CA THR A 274 -4.95 -13.59 -27.81
C THR A 274 -5.71 -12.69 -28.77
N LEU A 275 -5.43 -12.79 -30.06
CA LEU A 275 -6.22 -12.12 -31.11
C LEU A 275 -7.19 -13.13 -31.69
N GLU A 276 -8.49 -12.91 -31.48
CA GLU A 276 -9.53 -13.75 -32.03
C GLU A 276 -9.71 -13.41 -33.51
N ALA A 277 -9.14 -14.21 -34.40
CA ALA A 277 -9.42 -14.13 -35.83
C ALA A 277 -9.71 -15.53 -36.35
N SER A 278 -10.89 -15.69 -36.94
CA SER A 278 -11.33 -16.96 -37.53
C SER A 278 -10.76 -17.17 -38.93
N ASP A 279 -10.61 -16.09 -39.72
CA ASP A 279 -10.00 -16.12 -41.05
C ASP A 279 -9.13 -14.88 -41.33
N ALA A 280 -8.15 -15.00 -42.23
CA ALA A 280 -7.27 -13.86 -42.61
C ALA A 280 -8.04 -12.68 -43.24
N SER A 281 -9.25 -12.94 -43.78
CA SER A 281 -10.19 -11.94 -44.31
C SER A 281 -11.00 -11.19 -43.25
N ASP A 282 -11.10 -11.73 -42.03
CA ASP A 282 -11.66 -11.02 -40.86
C ASP A 282 -10.74 -9.87 -40.41
N GLY A 283 -9.59 -9.70 -41.09
CA GLY A 283 -8.39 -8.93 -40.77
C GLY A 283 -8.52 -7.42 -40.65
N ALA A 284 -9.50 -6.96 -39.89
CA ALA A 284 -9.42 -5.69 -39.20
C ALA A 284 -8.13 -5.68 -38.35
N LEU A 285 -7.34 -4.62 -38.53
CA LEU A 285 -6.04 -4.48 -37.89
C LEU A 285 -6.24 -4.25 -36.39
N SER A 286 -5.72 -5.16 -35.56
CA SER A 286 -5.54 -4.90 -34.14
C SER A 286 -4.18 -4.25 -33.90
N THR A 287 -4.15 -3.13 -33.18
CA THR A 287 -2.90 -2.48 -32.79
C THR A 287 -2.67 -2.68 -31.29
N ILE A 288 -1.49 -3.15 -30.92
CA ILE A 288 -1.04 -3.25 -29.53
C ILE A 288 0.10 -2.24 -29.38
N SER A 289 -0.01 -1.29 -28.45
CA SER A 289 1.01 -0.24 -28.35
C SER A 289 1.28 0.26 -26.94
N SER A 290 2.51 0.71 -26.70
CA SER A 290 2.92 1.43 -25.48
C SER A 290 2.68 0.65 -24.18
N LEU A 291 3.03 -0.63 -24.13
CA LEU A 291 2.89 -1.47 -22.93
C LEU A 291 3.91 -2.62 -22.90
N THR A 292 4.07 -3.25 -21.73
CA THR A 292 4.78 -4.51 -21.55
C THR A 292 3.78 -5.67 -21.44
N ILE A 293 4.02 -6.74 -22.18
CA ILE A 293 3.37 -8.04 -22.02
C ILE A 293 4.39 -8.99 -21.35
N ARG A 294 4.04 -9.52 -20.19
CA ARG A 294 4.91 -10.37 -19.37
C ARG A 294 4.27 -11.73 -19.16
N GLY A 295 5.05 -12.79 -19.34
CA GLY A 295 4.56 -14.16 -19.10
C GLY A 295 3.66 -14.71 -20.21
N GLY A 296 2.77 -15.64 -19.84
CA GLY A 296 1.89 -16.37 -20.76
C GLY A 296 2.55 -17.55 -21.47
N ALA A 297 1.74 -18.52 -21.94
CA ALA A 297 2.27 -19.60 -22.80
C ALA A 297 2.72 -19.08 -24.16
N ALA A 298 2.18 -17.96 -24.63
CA ALA A 298 2.80 -17.07 -25.60
C ALA A 298 2.64 -15.60 -25.13
N GLY A 299 3.51 -14.69 -25.57
CA GLY A 299 3.29 -13.26 -25.31
C GLY A 299 2.09 -12.75 -26.10
N VAL A 300 2.13 -12.89 -27.42
CA VAL A 300 1.01 -12.62 -28.33
C VAL A 300 0.72 -13.86 -29.16
N TRP A 301 -0.52 -14.31 -29.11
CA TRP A 301 -1.04 -15.40 -29.94
C TRP A 301 -2.07 -14.83 -30.90
N GLY A 302 -1.84 -14.92 -32.22
CA GLY A 302 -2.80 -14.36 -33.17
C GLY A 302 -3.23 -15.27 -34.31
N GLY A 303 -2.69 -16.49 -34.45
CA GLY A 303 -3.10 -17.41 -35.52
C GLY A 303 -3.02 -16.77 -36.91
N VAL A 304 -4.17 -16.45 -37.51
CA VAL A 304 -4.29 -15.83 -38.85
C VAL A 304 -4.54 -14.30 -38.82
N ALA A 305 -4.46 -13.67 -37.65
CA ALA A 305 -4.77 -12.26 -37.44
C ALA A 305 -3.82 -11.29 -38.16
N ARG A 306 -4.27 -10.04 -38.29
CA ARG A 306 -3.45 -8.92 -38.72
C ARG A 306 -3.16 -8.04 -37.52
N VAL A 307 -1.91 -7.95 -37.12
CA VAL A 307 -1.49 -7.23 -35.92
C VAL A 307 -0.39 -6.23 -36.20
N ARG A 308 -0.51 -5.07 -35.56
CA ARG A 308 0.57 -4.09 -35.46
C ARG A 308 1.02 -3.96 -34.01
N LEU A 309 2.33 -4.00 -33.79
CA LEU A 309 2.94 -3.74 -32.49
C LEU A 309 3.81 -2.49 -32.59
N GLU A 310 3.61 -1.54 -31.69
CA GLU A 310 4.39 -0.31 -31.62
C GLU A 310 4.79 0.00 -30.18
N ASN A 311 6.09 0.13 -29.90
CA ASN A 311 6.56 0.49 -28.55
C ASN A 311 6.12 -0.52 -27.49
N VAL A 312 6.30 -1.81 -27.80
CA VAL A 312 5.86 -2.93 -26.96
C VAL A 312 7.06 -3.74 -26.48
N VAL A 313 7.08 -4.07 -25.20
CA VAL A 313 7.96 -5.09 -24.64
C VAL A 313 7.18 -6.40 -24.55
N ILE A 314 7.75 -7.51 -24.98
CA ILE A 314 7.26 -8.86 -24.69
C ILE A 314 8.37 -9.60 -23.97
N CYS A 315 8.10 -10.08 -22.76
CA CYS A 315 9.12 -10.73 -21.97
C CYS A 315 8.62 -11.95 -21.19
N ARG A 316 9.53 -12.91 -20.95
CA ARG A 316 9.30 -14.07 -20.08
C ARG A 316 8.12 -14.96 -20.45
N ALA A 317 7.72 -14.98 -21.73
CA ALA A 317 6.77 -15.99 -22.18
C ALA A 317 7.36 -17.39 -21.97
N VAL A 318 6.56 -18.34 -21.48
CA VAL A 318 7.02 -19.72 -21.30
C VAL A 318 6.99 -20.54 -22.61
N GLY A 319 6.47 -19.94 -23.68
CA GLY A 319 6.62 -20.40 -25.06
C GLY A 319 7.20 -19.28 -25.93
N PRO A 320 6.65 -19.03 -27.14
CA PRO A 320 7.15 -17.97 -28.01
C PRO A 320 6.69 -16.59 -27.56
N GLY A 321 7.47 -15.56 -27.90
CA GLY A 321 7.05 -14.18 -27.65
C GLY A 321 5.85 -13.77 -28.50
N ILE A 322 5.93 -14.01 -29.82
CA ILE A 322 4.83 -13.81 -30.77
C ILE A 322 4.64 -15.09 -31.58
N HIS A 323 3.40 -15.57 -31.70
CA HIS A 323 3.01 -16.69 -32.56
C HIS A 323 1.89 -16.30 -33.53
N LEU A 324 2.16 -16.41 -34.83
CA LEU A 324 1.20 -16.16 -35.91
C LEU A 324 1.35 -17.20 -37.02
N ASP A 325 0.37 -18.08 -37.19
CA ASP A 325 0.38 -19.11 -38.25
C ASP A 325 0.34 -18.51 -39.66
N ALA A 326 -0.48 -17.47 -39.86
CA ALA A 326 -0.59 -16.72 -41.12
C ALA A 326 -1.02 -15.26 -40.82
N GLY A 327 -1.49 -14.52 -41.83
CA GLY A 327 -2.01 -13.16 -41.64
C GLY A 327 -0.96 -12.09 -41.91
N ARG A 328 -0.80 -11.11 -41.02
CA ARG A 328 0.20 -10.03 -41.17
C ARG A 328 0.76 -9.54 -39.84
N LEU A 329 2.09 -9.42 -39.77
CA LEU A 329 2.82 -8.87 -38.62
C LEU A 329 3.58 -7.60 -39.00
N ASP A 330 3.14 -6.44 -38.49
CA ASP A 330 3.91 -5.20 -38.54
C ASP A 330 4.41 -4.87 -37.12
N ALA A 331 5.67 -5.16 -36.80
CA ALA A 331 6.26 -4.86 -35.50
C ALA A 331 7.35 -3.79 -35.62
N ALA A 332 7.14 -2.64 -34.98
CA ALA A 332 8.09 -1.53 -34.99
C ALA A 332 8.41 -1.09 -33.57
N ARG A 333 9.70 -0.89 -33.25
CA ARG A 333 10.14 -0.45 -31.91
C ARG A 333 9.62 -1.43 -30.86
N VAL A 334 10.05 -2.67 -30.94
CA VAL A 334 9.65 -3.72 -30.01
C VAL A 334 10.88 -4.32 -29.32
N THR A 335 10.71 -4.73 -28.07
CA THR A 335 11.73 -5.49 -27.35
C THR A 335 11.17 -6.86 -27.01
N LEU A 336 11.80 -7.94 -27.48
CA LEU A 336 11.42 -9.31 -27.15
C LEU A 336 12.56 -9.98 -26.39
N TYR A 337 12.32 -10.32 -25.11
CA TYR A 337 13.38 -10.79 -24.23
C TYR A 337 12.99 -11.98 -23.35
N GLY A 338 13.87 -12.97 -23.27
CA GLY A 338 13.75 -14.04 -22.28
C GLY A 338 12.53 -14.94 -22.47
N CYS A 339 12.01 -15.08 -23.69
CA CYS A 339 11.00 -16.09 -24.00
C CYS A 339 11.64 -17.47 -23.97
N ALA A 340 10.96 -18.49 -23.47
CA ALA A 340 11.53 -19.82 -23.33
C ALA A 340 11.72 -20.55 -24.69
N GLN A 341 11.00 -20.12 -25.74
CA GLN A 341 11.17 -20.60 -27.11
C GLN A 341 11.65 -19.47 -28.02
N ASP A 342 11.33 -19.51 -29.32
CA ASP A 342 11.69 -18.44 -30.26
C ASP A 342 11.00 -17.12 -29.87
N ALA A 343 11.64 -15.98 -30.11
CA ALA A 343 11.00 -14.70 -29.77
C ALA A 343 9.80 -14.42 -30.68
N ILE A 344 9.95 -14.68 -31.98
CA ILE A 344 8.87 -14.58 -32.98
C ILE A 344 8.83 -15.87 -33.78
N VAL A 345 7.67 -16.53 -33.85
CA VAL A 345 7.37 -17.63 -34.77
C VAL A 345 6.24 -17.19 -35.67
N THR A 346 6.48 -17.12 -36.98
CA THR A 346 5.41 -16.68 -37.87
C THR A 346 5.47 -17.21 -39.30
N GLY A 347 4.32 -17.61 -39.84
CA GLY A 347 4.08 -17.77 -41.28
C GLY A 347 3.46 -16.54 -41.95
N ALA A 348 3.23 -15.46 -41.20
CA ALA A 348 2.65 -14.21 -41.69
C ALA A 348 3.66 -13.39 -42.50
N ASP A 349 3.13 -12.63 -43.47
CA ASP A 349 3.91 -11.59 -44.15
C ASP A 349 4.05 -10.36 -43.26
N GLY A 350 5.03 -9.50 -43.56
CA GLY A 350 5.11 -8.19 -42.91
C GLY A 350 6.51 -7.67 -42.69
N LEU A 351 6.68 -6.85 -41.65
CA LEU A 351 7.94 -6.18 -41.34
C LEU A 351 8.17 -6.16 -39.83
N VAL A 352 9.35 -6.60 -39.42
CA VAL A 352 9.91 -6.35 -38.10
C VAL A 352 11.04 -5.32 -38.26
N THR A 353 10.93 -4.18 -37.58
CA THR A 353 11.92 -3.10 -37.65
C THR A 353 12.12 -2.41 -36.31
N ASP A 354 13.25 -1.74 -36.13
CA ASP A 354 13.62 -1.02 -34.91
C ASP A 354 13.57 -1.90 -33.66
N ALA A 355 13.82 -3.20 -33.80
CA ALA A 355 13.60 -4.17 -32.74
C ALA A 355 14.88 -4.50 -31.97
N ILE A 356 14.72 -4.84 -30.70
CA ILE A 356 15.73 -5.53 -29.89
C ILE A 356 15.18 -6.91 -29.54
N ILE A 357 15.79 -7.98 -30.05
CA ILE A 357 15.33 -9.36 -29.81
C ILE A 357 16.47 -10.16 -29.20
N ALA A 358 16.38 -10.48 -27.90
CA ALA A 358 17.51 -11.06 -27.20
C ALA A 358 17.19 -12.05 -26.09
N GLY A 359 18.15 -12.93 -25.80
CA GLY A 359 18.07 -13.82 -24.64
C GLY A 359 16.96 -14.86 -24.72
N ASN A 360 16.44 -15.19 -25.91
CA ASN A 360 15.34 -16.14 -26.07
C ASN A 360 15.88 -17.58 -26.18
N GLY A 361 15.13 -18.55 -25.63
CA GLY A 361 15.50 -19.97 -25.60
C GLY A 361 15.46 -20.66 -26.98
N GLY A 362 14.86 -20.01 -27.97
CA GLY A 362 14.88 -20.40 -29.37
C GLY A 362 15.70 -19.43 -30.25
N ALA A 363 15.29 -19.29 -31.51
CA ALA A 363 15.78 -18.28 -32.43
C ALA A 363 15.18 -16.92 -32.08
N GLY A 364 15.87 -15.83 -32.45
CA GLY A 364 15.27 -14.49 -32.34
C GLY A 364 14.03 -14.38 -33.21
N LEU A 365 14.12 -14.81 -34.46
CA LEU A 365 13.00 -14.82 -35.40
C LEU A 365 12.96 -16.13 -36.19
N ARG A 366 11.84 -16.85 -36.15
CA ARG A 366 11.57 -18.03 -36.98
C ARG A 366 10.46 -17.72 -37.98
N ALA A 367 10.84 -17.57 -39.25
CA ALA A 367 9.88 -17.48 -40.35
C ALA A 367 9.51 -18.88 -40.86
N LEU A 368 8.21 -19.12 -41.08
CA LEU A 368 7.66 -20.34 -41.68
C LEU A 368 7.37 -20.16 -43.18
N GLY A 369 7.34 -18.91 -43.66
CA GLY A 369 7.15 -18.54 -45.06
C GLY A 369 8.01 -17.32 -45.46
N PRO A 370 8.17 -17.03 -46.76
CA PRO A 370 9.17 -16.08 -47.26
C PRO A 370 8.76 -14.61 -47.19
N GLY A 371 7.54 -14.27 -46.74
CA GLY A 371 7.01 -12.91 -46.84
C GLY A 371 7.31 -11.99 -45.65
N LEU A 372 7.95 -12.49 -44.60
CA LEU A 372 8.38 -11.66 -43.48
C LEU A 372 9.72 -10.98 -43.77
N ARG A 373 9.76 -9.66 -43.59
CA ARG A 373 10.98 -8.85 -43.69
C ARG A 373 11.49 -8.42 -42.32
N LEU A 374 12.81 -8.31 -42.20
CA LEU A 374 13.51 -7.80 -41.02
C LEU A 374 14.48 -6.68 -41.45
N SER A 375 14.43 -5.53 -40.78
CA SER A 375 15.34 -4.40 -41.01
C SER A 375 15.67 -3.68 -39.70
N TRP A 376 16.75 -2.89 -39.69
CA TRP A 376 17.11 -1.94 -38.62
C TRP A 376 16.87 -2.47 -37.21
N SER A 377 17.37 -3.66 -36.91
CA SER A 377 17.08 -4.37 -35.67
C SER A 377 18.35 -5.02 -35.14
N THR A 378 18.41 -5.30 -33.85
CA THR A 378 19.49 -6.11 -33.27
C THR A 378 18.95 -7.39 -32.67
N LEU A 379 19.64 -8.50 -32.97
CA LEU A 379 19.29 -9.83 -32.49
C LEU A 379 20.55 -10.48 -31.90
N PHE A 380 20.54 -10.74 -30.60
CA PHE A 380 21.72 -11.26 -29.88
C PHE A 380 21.31 -12.24 -28.78
N ASP A 381 22.21 -13.12 -28.35
CA ASP A 381 22.00 -14.07 -27.25
C ASP A 381 20.75 -14.96 -27.34
N ASN A 382 20.23 -15.19 -28.55
CA ASN A 382 19.17 -16.16 -28.80
C ASN A 382 19.80 -17.54 -29.02
N VAL A 383 19.31 -18.57 -28.32
CA VAL A 383 19.96 -19.90 -28.24
C VAL A 383 20.11 -20.57 -29.61
N LEU A 384 19.12 -20.43 -30.50
CA LEU A 384 19.19 -21.01 -31.85
C LEU A 384 19.67 -20.01 -32.92
N GLY A 385 20.19 -18.85 -32.50
CA GLY A 385 20.70 -17.80 -33.37
C GLY A 385 19.69 -16.68 -33.70
N PRO A 386 20.10 -15.68 -34.50
CA PRO A 386 19.29 -14.49 -34.75
C PRO A 386 18.03 -14.82 -35.56
N THR A 387 18.14 -15.65 -36.60
CA THR A 387 17.04 -16.00 -37.50
C THR A 387 17.03 -17.47 -37.86
N ALA A 388 15.84 -18.04 -38.07
CA ALA A 388 15.60 -19.36 -38.64
C ALA A 388 14.53 -19.28 -39.74
N GLY A 389 14.73 -20.01 -40.84
CA GLY A 389 13.80 -19.99 -41.98
C GLY A 389 14.01 -18.80 -42.94
N PRO A 390 13.09 -18.60 -43.91
CA PRO A 390 13.29 -17.69 -45.03
C PRO A 390 12.93 -16.23 -44.68
N VAL A 391 13.66 -15.63 -43.75
CA VAL A 391 13.53 -14.20 -43.42
C VAL A 391 14.15 -13.36 -44.54
N GLN A 392 13.40 -12.41 -45.07
CA GLN A 392 13.87 -11.48 -46.11
C GLN A 392 14.38 -10.18 -45.49
N GLY A 393 15.15 -9.40 -46.26
CA GLY A 393 15.71 -8.13 -45.82
C GLY A 393 17.12 -8.29 -45.24
N GLY A 394 17.42 -7.58 -44.15
CA GLY A 394 18.74 -7.55 -43.52
C GLY A 394 19.41 -6.17 -43.50
N GLU A 395 18.84 -5.16 -44.15
CA GLU A 395 19.34 -3.79 -44.06
C GLU A 395 19.29 -3.30 -42.62
N GLY A 396 20.42 -2.82 -42.11
CA GLY A 396 20.51 -2.33 -40.73
C GLY A 396 20.33 -3.40 -39.65
N VAL A 397 20.30 -4.70 -40.00
CA VAL A 397 20.22 -5.77 -39.02
C VAL A 397 21.62 -6.05 -38.46
N THR A 398 21.75 -6.02 -37.13
CA THR A 398 23.02 -6.19 -36.44
C THR A 398 22.94 -7.26 -35.36
N GLY A 399 24.08 -7.61 -34.76
CA GLY A 399 24.17 -8.41 -33.53
C GLY A 399 24.71 -7.58 -32.35
N VAL A 400 24.48 -6.27 -32.37
CA VAL A 400 24.95 -5.37 -31.31
C VAL A 400 24.21 -5.67 -30.01
N VAL A 401 24.95 -5.89 -28.94
CA VAL A 401 24.38 -6.18 -27.62
C VAL A 401 23.88 -4.89 -26.98
N ALA A 402 22.58 -4.83 -26.70
CA ALA A 402 21.98 -3.77 -25.90
C ALA A 402 22.28 -3.99 -24.41
N ARG A 403 22.63 -2.93 -23.69
CA ARG A 403 22.85 -2.97 -22.25
C ARG A 403 21.60 -2.46 -21.55
N PHE A 404 20.75 -3.37 -21.12
CA PHE A 404 19.55 -3.00 -20.37
C PHE A 404 19.91 -2.46 -18.97
N GLU A 405 19.11 -1.53 -18.47
CA GLU A 405 19.26 -0.96 -17.12
C GLU A 405 19.06 -2.04 -16.05
N ASN A 406 18.08 -2.93 -16.22
CA ASN A 406 17.85 -4.07 -15.33
C ASN A 406 16.97 -5.16 -15.99
N GLU A 407 17.57 -6.01 -16.81
CA GLU A 407 16.87 -7.12 -17.48
C GLU A 407 16.27 -8.15 -16.51
N ARG A 408 16.87 -8.32 -15.32
CA ARG A 408 16.33 -9.22 -14.28
C ARG A 408 15.07 -8.69 -13.62
N GLY A 409 14.89 -7.36 -13.63
CA GLY A 409 13.70 -6.67 -13.14
C GLY A 409 12.72 -6.25 -14.24
N ASP A 410 12.92 -6.73 -15.48
CA ASP A 410 12.09 -6.39 -16.66
C ASP A 410 12.15 -4.90 -17.07
N ASP A 411 13.25 -4.21 -16.72
CA ASP A 411 13.53 -2.86 -17.17
C ASP A 411 14.47 -2.88 -18.38
N PHE A 412 13.86 -2.81 -19.57
CA PHE A 412 14.55 -2.87 -20.85
C PHE A 412 14.90 -1.51 -21.45
N ARG A 413 14.94 -0.45 -20.62
CA ARG A 413 15.58 0.81 -21.01
C ARG A 413 17.08 0.58 -21.16
N VAL A 414 17.72 1.44 -21.92
CA VAL A 414 19.18 1.45 -22.10
C VAL A 414 19.75 2.77 -21.57
N PRO A 415 21.00 2.80 -21.09
CA PRO A 415 21.64 4.04 -20.68
C PRO A 415 22.07 4.88 -21.90
N SER A 416 22.28 6.18 -21.69
CA SER A 416 22.87 7.06 -22.72
C SER A 416 24.23 6.55 -23.19
N GLY A 417 24.45 6.55 -24.51
CA GLY A 417 25.67 6.04 -25.14
C GLY A 417 25.71 4.53 -25.36
N ASP A 418 24.63 3.81 -25.04
CA ASP A 418 24.46 2.44 -25.49
C ASP A 418 24.48 2.37 -27.04
N PRO A 419 25.09 1.35 -27.65
CA PRO A 419 25.19 1.25 -29.11
C PRO A 419 23.84 1.06 -29.83
N THR A 420 22.74 0.82 -29.11
CA THR A 420 21.39 0.82 -29.69
C THR A 420 20.69 2.18 -29.68
N VAL A 421 21.33 3.21 -29.12
CA VAL A 421 20.88 4.60 -29.18
C VAL A 421 21.17 5.17 -30.58
N ASP A 422 20.22 5.89 -31.16
CA ASP A 422 20.26 6.48 -32.50
C ASP A 422 20.53 5.47 -33.64
N ALA A 423 20.10 4.22 -33.46
CA ALA A 423 20.49 3.08 -34.31
C ALA A 423 19.37 2.49 -35.19
N GLY A 424 18.12 2.93 -35.03
CA GLY A 424 16.96 2.44 -35.80
C GLY A 424 16.86 2.97 -37.23
N ASP A 425 15.77 2.72 -37.92
CA ASP A 425 15.58 3.14 -39.30
C ASP A 425 15.74 4.67 -39.43
N PRO A 426 16.60 5.18 -40.33
CA PRO A 426 16.71 6.62 -40.58
C PRO A 426 15.39 7.29 -41.00
N ALA A 427 14.44 6.53 -41.53
CA ALA A 427 13.11 7.02 -41.87
C ALA A 427 12.10 6.95 -40.70
N SER A 428 12.44 6.26 -39.61
CA SER A 428 11.55 6.14 -38.45
C SER A 428 11.45 7.47 -37.67
N PRO A 429 10.26 7.77 -37.11
CA PRO A 429 10.09 8.95 -36.28
C PRO A 429 10.94 8.84 -35.00
N TYR A 430 11.53 9.96 -34.57
CA TYR A 430 12.33 10.06 -33.33
C TYR A 430 11.99 11.31 -32.50
N ALA A 431 11.01 12.10 -32.94
CA ALA A 431 10.74 13.44 -32.39
C ALA A 431 10.27 13.43 -30.93
N LEU A 432 9.83 12.28 -30.41
CA LEU A 432 9.39 12.14 -29.02
C LEU A 432 10.54 11.77 -28.06
N GLU A 433 11.74 11.51 -28.57
CA GLU A 433 12.89 11.17 -27.74
C GLU A 433 13.48 12.41 -27.04
N PRO A 434 13.96 12.28 -25.78
CA PRO A 434 14.59 13.37 -25.05
C PRO A 434 15.83 13.94 -25.77
N SER A 435 15.99 15.27 -25.73
CA SER A 435 17.18 15.94 -26.27
C SER A 435 18.42 15.73 -25.38
N PRO A 436 19.63 15.56 -25.96
CA PRO A 436 19.89 15.40 -27.40
C PRO A 436 19.44 14.01 -27.89
N ASN A 437 18.86 13.94 -29.09
CA ASN A 437 18.22 12.72 -29.64
C ASN A 437 18.82 12.24 -30.97
N GLY A 438 20.04 12.70 -31.29
CA GLY A 438 20.88 12.18 -32.38
C GLY A 438 20.35 12.30 -33.80
N GLY A 439 19.10 12.71 -34.01
CA GLY A 439 18.44 12.77 -35.30
C GLY A 439 17.97 11.40 -35.83
N ARG A 440 17.92 10.36 -34.99
CA ARG A 440 17.57 8.99 -35.41
C ARG A 440 16.95 8.23 -34.24
N VAL A 441 16.00 7.34 -34.52
CA VAL A 441 15.27 6.63 -33.46
C VAL A 441 16.18 5.62 -32.75
N ASN A 442 16.00 5.47 -31.43
CA ASN A 442 16.58 4.37 -30.67
C ASN A 442 15.91 3.04 -31.05
N LEU A 443 16.67 1.94 -31.00
CA LEU A 443 16.08 0.60 -31.14
C LEU A 443 15.26 0.21 -29.90
N GLY A 444 14.31 -0.69 -30.09
CA GLY A 444 13.53 -1.33 -29.03
C GLY A 444 12.29 -0.55 -28.61
N ALA A 445 11.57 -1.10 -27.62
CA ALA A 445 10.26 -0.62 -27.17
C ALA A 445 10.22 0.85 -26.76
N PHE A 446 11.34 1.41 -26.31
CA PHE A 446 11.42 2.77 -25.79
C PHE A 446 11.76 3.82 -26.85
N GLY A 447 12.15 3.43 -28.08
CA GLY A 447 12.46 4.37 -29.16
C GLY A 447 11.25 5.24 -29.53
N ASN A 448 11.47 6.48 -29.94
CA ASN A 448 10.41 7.47 -30.20
C ASN A 448 9.41 7.62 -29.04
N THR A 449 9.89 7.58 -27.80
CA THR A 449 9.10 7.88 -26.61
C THR A 449 9.87 8.81 -25.68
N SER A 450 9.16 9.45 -24.75
CA SER A 450 9.78 10.29 -23.71
C SER A 450 10.66 9.51 -22.72
N TRP A 451 10.63 8.17 -22.77
CA TRP A 451 11.45 7.27 -21.96
C TRP A 451 12.68 6.75 -22.71
N ALA A 452 12.89 7.17 -23.95
CA ALA A 452 14.08 6.87 -24.73
C ALA A 452 15.34 7.45 -24.04
N ALA A 453 16.47 6.77 -24.19
CA ALA A 453 17.75 7.30 -23.75
C ALA A 453 18.14 8.50 -24.61
N ALA A 454 18.66 9.57 -23.99
CA ALA A 454 19.25 10.66 -24.75
C ALA A 454 20.59 10.21 -25.34
N SER A 455 20.94 10.74 -26.51
CA SER A 455 22.27 10.65 -27.10
C SER A 455 23.32 11.22 -26.15
N LEU A 456 24.59 10.83 -26.35
CA LEU A 456 25.67 11.55 -25.71
C LEU A 456 25.73 12.97 -26.27
N ALA A 457 25.87 13.96 -25.39
CA ALA A 457 26.08 15.34 -25.81
C ALA A 457 27.31 15.39 -26.72
N SER A 458 27.13 15.91 -27.94
CA SER A 458 28.24 16.09 -28.86
C SER A 458 29.31 16.94 -28.18
N ALA A 459 30.55 16.45 -28.10
CA ALA A 459 31.71 17.25 -27.71
C ALA A 459 32.06 18.26 -28.84
N ALA A 460 31.09 19.03 -29.33
CA ALA A 460 31.29 20.06 -30.31
C ALA A 460 31.65 21.38 -29.60
N GLY A 461 32.91 21.49 -29.16
CA GLY A 461 33.37 22.71 -28.50
C GLY A 461 34.81 22.75 -28.00
N SER A 462 35.72 21.85 -28.41
CA SER A 462 37.16 22.04 -28.18
C SER A 462 37.90 22.20 -29.50
N ARG A 463 37.60 23.29 -30.22
CA ARG A 463 38.64 23.93 -31.03
C ARG A 463 39.50 24.70 -30.04
N ILE A 464 40.71 24.20 -29.79
CA ILE A 464 41.76 24.96 -29.15
C ILE A 464 41.98 26.20 -30.02
N SER A 465 41.47 27.34 -29.57
CA SER A 465 41.92 28.65 -29.99
C SER A 465 42.19 29.39 -28.69
N ALA A 466 43.48 29.64 -28.47
CA ALA A 466 43.97 30.50 -27.43
C ALA A 466 43.25 31.87 -27.56
N ASP A 467 42.55 32.29 -26.51
CA ASP A 467 42.87 33.49 -25.73
C ASP A 467 41.65 33.93 -24.87
N SER A 468 41.96 34.22 -23.62
CA SER A 468 41.32 35.07 -22.60
C SER A 468 39.78 35.19 -22.41
N SER A 469 39.41 34.86 -21.17
CA SER A 469 38.49 35.57 -20.24
C SER A 469 36.97 35.27 -20.22
N ALA A 470 36.60 34.50 -19.19
CA ALA A 470 35.56 34.71 -18.17
C ALA A 470 34.14 35.22 -18.55
N GLY A 471 33.12 34.43 -18.17
CA GLY A 471 31.75 34.91 -17.97
C GLY A 471 30.72 33.79 -17.75
N SER A 472 30.44 33.44 -16.50
CA SER A 472 29.55 32.37 -16.03
C SER A 472 28.08 32.82 -15.89
N ALA A 473 27.13 31.92 -16.16
CA ALA A 473 25.82 31.89 -15.49
C ALA A 473 25.38 30.43 -15.25
N SER A 474 25.16 30.08 -13.98
CA SER A 474 24.95 28.73 -13.42
C SER A 474 23.51 28.54 -12.91
N SER A 475 22.92 27.34 -13.13
CA SER A 475 21.66 26.89 -12.55
C SER A 475 21.89 25.98 -11.33
N ARG A 476 21.68 26.56 -10.14
CA ARG A 476 21.15 26.05 -8.85
C ARG A 476 21.39 24.62 -8.29
N ALA A 477 22.07 23.68 -8.94
CA ALA A 477 22.34 22.33 -8.40
C ALA A 477 23.78 22.13 -7.82
N ASP A 478 24.72 23.05 -8.09
CA ASP A 478 26.18 22.85 -7.84
C ASP A 478 26.71 23.34 -6.48
N ARG A 479 25.86 23.77 -5.54
CA ARG A 479 26.33 24.54 -4.38
C ARG A 479 27.11 23.73 -3.32
N TYR A 480 27.05 22.40 -3.37
CA TYR A 480 27.83 21.54 -2.47
C TYR A 480 29.28 21.33 -2.92
N CYS A 481 29.56 21.53 -4.22
CA CYS A 481 30.88 21.29 -4.80
C CYS A 481 31.80 22.50 -4.70
N VAL A 482 31.31 23.69 -4.37
CA VAL A 482 32.10 24.92 -4.52
C VAL A 482 33.38 24.95 -3.69
N VAL A 483 33.42 24.38 -2.48
CA VAL A 483 34.65 24.32 -1.66
C VAL A 483 35.60 23.23 -2.15
N SER A 484 35.08 22.04 -2.47
CA SER A 484 35.85 20.90 -2.97
C SER A 484 36.41 21.20 -4.36
N THR A 485 35.60 21.72 -5.27
CA THR A 485 35.98 22.21 -6.60
C THR A 485 36.98 23.37 -6.50
N ALA A 486 36.88 24.24 -5.49
CA ALA A 486 37.91 25.27 -5.26
C ALA A 486 39.25 24.69 -4.72
N ALA A 487 39.20 23.54 -4.03
CA ALA A 487 40.39 22.86 -3.52
C ALA A 487 41.04 21.91 -4.54
N PHE A 488 40.26 21.28 -5.42
CA PHE A 488 40.72 20.27 -6.40
C PHE A 488 40.75 20.77 -7.85
N GLY A 489 40.15 21.93 -8.13
CA GLY A 489 40.33 22.66 -9.38
C GLY A 489 39.36 22.29 -10.51
N SER A 490 38.62 21.19 -10.41
CA SER A 490 37.56 20.85 -11.36
C SER A 490 36.41 20.10 -10.70
N ASP A 491 35.24 20.18 -11.32
CA ASP A 491 33.98 19.64 -10.81
C ASP A 491 33.78 18.16 -11.14
N GLY A 492 34.66 17.60 -11.98
CA GLY A 492 34.70 16.19 -12.36
C GLY A 492 35.91 15.45 -11.80
N ASP A 493 36.61 16.02 -10.81
CA ASP A 493 37.64 15.27 -10.07
C ASP A 493 36.96 14.10 -9.33
N GLY A 494 37.52 12.90 -9.44
CA GLY A 494 36.93 11.69 -8.87
C GLY A 494 36.62 11.81 -7.36
N ARG A 495 37.37 12.64 -6.62
CA ARG A 495 37.13 12.88 -5.19
C ARG A 495 35.97 13.85 -4.93
N VAL A 496 35.68 14.74 -5.87
CA VAL A 496 34.50 15.61 -5.84
C VAL A 496 33.24 14.78 -6.13
N GLU A 497 33.35 13.79 -7.02
CA GLU A 497 32.26 12.88 -7.37
C GLU A 497 31.94 11.89 -6.23
N GLU A 498 32.95 11.35 -5.54
CA GLU A 498 32.75 10.54 -4.33
C GLU A 498 31.99 11.29 -3.22
N LEU A 499 32.30 12.58 -3.03
CA LEU A 499 31.58 13.42 -2.05
C LEU A 499 30.14 13.72 -2.48
N ARG A 500 29.84 13.80 -3.79
CA ARG A 500 28.48 13.91 -4.31
C ARG A 500 27.68 12.65 -4.03
N LEU A 501 28.27 11.49 -4.29
CA LEU A 501 27.65 10.20 -4.00
C LEU A 501 27.38 10.01 -2.51
N LEU A 502 28.30 10.40 -1.63
CA LEU A 502 28.09 10.37 -0.17
C LEU A 502 26.93 11.29 0.27
N ARG A 503 26.87 12.52 -0.26
CA ARG A 503 25.77 13.47 0.00
C ARG A 503 24.42 12.89 -0.42
N ASP A 504 24.34 12.40 -1.65
CA ASP A 504 23.07 11.99 -2.26
C ASP A 504 22.58 10.64 -1.73
N ARG A 505 23.50 9.73 -1.39
CA ARG A 505 23.16 8.38 -0.91
C ARG A 505 22.99 8.29 0.61
N VAL A 506 23.76 9.05 1.39
CA VAL A 506 23.81 8.87 2.86
C VAL A 506 23.20 10.05 3.61
N LEU A 507 23.56 11.28 3.26
CA LEU A 507 23.14 12.46 4.03
C LEU A 507 21.72 12.94 3.70
N ARG A 508 21.28 12.81 2.44
CA ARG A 508 19.91 13.19 2.03
C ARG A 508 18.84 12.14 2.38
N GLY A 509 19.23 10.94 2.79
CA GLY A 509 18.32 9.87 3.22
C GLY A 509 17.80 10.01 4.66
N SER A 510 18.29 10.96 5.45
CA SER A 510 17.82 11.22 6.83
C SER A 510 17.44 12.69 7.02
N GLY A 511 16.33 12.95 7.73
CA GLY A 511 15.80 14.32 7.93
C GLY A 511 16.81 15.29 8.57
N ALA A 512 17.66 14.80 9.49
CA ALA A 512 18.73 15.59 10.10
C ALA A 512 19.90 15.87 9.13
N GLY A 513 20.25 14.92 8.27
CA GLY A 513 21.31 15.08 7.27
C GLY A 513 20.94 16.08 6.17
N ALA A 514 19.69 16.09 5.72
CA ALA A 514 19.20 17.08 4.76
C ALA A 514 19.26 18.53 5.30
N ALA A 515 18.99 18.73 6.60
CA ALA A 515 19.08 20.04 7.26
C ALA A 515 20.54 20.53 7.42
N ALA A 516 21.47 19.64 7.77
CA ALA A 516 22.90 19.95 7.80
C ALA A 516 23.43 20.33 6.40
N VAL A 517 22.93 19.63 5.36
CA VAL A 517 23.23 19.91 3.96
C VAL A 517 22.78 21.31 3.54
N GLY A 518 21.53 21.67 3.83
CA GLY A 518 21.03 23.01 3.55
C GLY A 518 21.81 24.13 4.26
N THR A 519 22.29 23.88 5.48
CA THR A 519 23.08 24.86 6.25
C THR A 519 24.48 25.06 5.65
N TYR A 520 25.14 23.98 5.21
CA TYR A 520 26.43 24.04 4.54
C TYR A 520 26.36 24.77 3.19
N GLU A 521 25.36 24.49 2.35
CA GLU A 521 25.19 25.14 1.03
C GLU A 521 25.09 26.67 1.14
N ASN A 522 24.48 27.17 2.21
CA ASN A 522 24.29 28.61 2.44
C ASN A 522 25.57 29.31 2.94
N ALA A 523 26.47 28.60 3.62
CA ALA A 523 27.74 29.15 4.12
C ALA A 523 28.93 28.98 3.14
N ALA A 524 28.84 27.99 2.23
CA ALA A 524 29.97 27.51 1.41
C ALA A 524 30.56 28.55 0.43
N ALA A 525 29.76 29.45 -0.15
CA ALA A 525 30.23 30.40 -1.16
C ALA A 525 31.24 31.44 -0.63
N GLY A 526 31.18 31.77 0.66
CA GLY A 526 32.15 32.66 1.33
C GLY A 526 33.47 31.95 1.63
N VAL A 527 33.39 30.69 2.06
CA VAL A 527 34.55 29.86 2.44
C VAL A 527 35.31 29.39 1.21
N ALA A 528 34.62 28.96 0.15
CA ALA A 528 35.23 28.50 -1.11
C ALA A 528 36.13 29.56 -1.77
N ARG A 529 35.74 30.84 -1.71
CA ARG A 529 36.55 31.97 -2.23
C ARG A 529 37.83 32.20 -1.44
N ARG A 530 37.84 31.90 -0.13
CA ARG A 530 39.05 32.01 0.72
C ARG A 530 39.98 30.81 0.50
N VAL A 531 39.42 29.60 0.35
CA VAL A 531 40.18 28.37 0.07
C VAL A 531 40.82 28.43 -1.32
N GLY A 532 40.07 28.83 -2.37
CA GLY A 532 40.58 28.90 -3.74
C GLY A 532 41.77 29.86 -3.93
N ARG A 533 41.94 30.84 -3.04
CA ARG A 533 43.00 31.87 -3.08
C ARG A 533 44.21 31.57 -2.18
N SER A 534 44.21 30.48 -1.40
CA SER A 534 45.29 30.13 -0.47
C SER A 534 45.71 28.67 -0.62
N GLU A 535 46.95 28.44 -1.06
CA GLU A 535 47.49 27.08 -1.19
C GLU A 535 47.59 26.35 0.16
N VAL A 536 47.78 27.09 1.26
CA VAL A 536 47.80 26.51 2.62
C VAL A 536 46.41 25.99 3.02
N LEU A 537 45.34 26.72 2.68
CA LEU A 537 43.97 26.27 2.96
C LEU A 537 43.53 25.13 2.05
N LYS A 538 43.95 25.13 0.78
CA LYS A 538 43.73 23.97 -0.11
C LYS A 538 44.41 22.73 0.44
N ALA A 539 45.64 22.84 0.93
CA ALA A 539 46.36 21.71 1.54
C ALA A 539 45.65 21.17 2.80
N LEU A 540 45.15 22.05 3.67
CA LEU A 540 44.38 21.66 4.86
C LEU A 540 43.06 20.95 4.50
N VAL A 541 42.30 21.47 3.52
CA VAL A 541 41.06 20.82 3.05
C VAL A 541 41.34 19.47 2.41
N ARG A 542 42.45 19.35 1.66
CA ARG A 542 42.90 18.08 1.08
C ARG A 542 43.36 17.06 2.15
N PHE A 543 43.79 17.53 3.32
CA PHE A 543 44.29 16.67 4.40
C PHE A 543 43.18 16.21 5.37
N GLY A 544 42.15 17.02 5.59
CA GLY A 544 41.03 16.71 6.49
C GLY A 544 39.93 15.83 5.88
N LEU A 545 40.02 15.48 4.59
CA LEU A 545 39.07 14.60 3.92
C LEU A 545 39.56 13.14 3.98
N PRO A 546 38.69 12.17 4.30
CA PRO A 546 39.08 10.78 4.46
C PRO A 546 39.69 10.25 3.15
N ARG A 547 40.83 9.57 3.26
CA ARG A 547 41.45 8.86 2.14
C ARG A 547 40.74 7.53 2.00
N SER A 548 40.33 7.16 0.80
CA SER A 548 39.71 5.87 0.51
C SER A 548 40.67 4.74 0.91
N GLY A 549 40.28 3.96 1.93
CA GLY A 549 41.07 2.84 2.43
C GLY A 549 40.92 2.45 3.92
N GLU A 550 40.07 3.10 4.72
CA GLU A 550 39.70 2.67 6.08
C GLU A 550 38.19 2.79 6.33
#